data_AF-U6DXD2-F1
#
_entry.id   AF-U6DXD2-F1
#
_cell.length_a   1.000
_cell.length_b   1.000
_cell.length_c   1.000
_cell.angle_alpha   90.00
_cell.angle_beta   90.00
_cell.angle_gamma   90.00
#
_symmetry.space_group_name_H-M   'P 1'
#
loop_
_entity.id
_entity.type
_entity.pdbx_description
1 polymer ?
#
loop_
_entity_poly.entity_id
_entity_poly.type
_entity_poly.pdbx_seq_one_letter_code
_entity_poly.pdbx_strand_id
1 'polypeptide(L)'
;EANAPCDLTPSLFFCAPCPLSRLALYVYEYLLHVGAQKSAQTFLSEIRWEKNITLGEPPGFLHSWWCVFWDLYCAAPERRDTCEHSSEAKAFHDYSAAAAPSPVLGNIPPNDWDARRPHPARFLS
;
A
#
# COMPACT_ATOMS: atom_id res chain seq x y z
N GLU A 1 -40.83 -22.37 12.72
CA GLU A 1 -40.13 -21.78 13.87
C GLU A 1 -38.93 -22.65 14.22
N ALA A 2 -37.71 -22.17 13.94
CA ALA A 2 -36.48 -22.82 14.38
C ALA A 2 -35.70 -21.77 15.16
N ASN A 3 -35.94 -21.75 16.47
CA ASN A 3 -35.22 -20.93 17.42
C ASN A 3 -33.83 -21.56 17.61
N ALA A 4 -32.79 -20.98 17.01
CA ALA A 4 -31.42 -21.38 17.25
C ALA A 4 -30.89 -20.61 18.47
N PRO A 5 -30.41 -21.29 19.53
CA PRO A 5 -29.94 -20.62 20.73
C PRO A 5 -28.62 -19.91 20.44
N CYS A 6 -28.60 -18.62 20.79
CA CYS A 6 -27.43 -17.77 20.89
C CYS A 6 -26.54 -18.24 22.05
N ASP A 7 -25.96 -19.43 21.97
CA ASP A 7 -24.99 -19.89 22.96
C ASP A 7 -23.57 -19.58 22.50
N LEU A 8 -23.05 -18.52 23.11
CA LEU A 8 -21.65 -18.13 23.09
C LEU A 8 -20.78 -19.32 23.48
N THR A 9 -19.96 -19.80 22.54
CA THR A 9 -18.73 -20.48 22.90
C THR A 9 -17.59 -19.45 22.94
N PRO A 10 -16.80 -19.36 24.02
CA PRO A 10 -15.66 -18.44 24.11
C PRO A 10 -14.44 -18.89 23.28
N SER A 11 -14.65 -19.80 22.31
CA SER A 11 -13.56 -20.56 21.66
C SER A 11 -13.21 -20.07 20.25
N LEU A 12 -13.85 -19.00 19.74
CA LEU A 12 -13.39 -18.31 18.53
C LEU A 12 -12.22 -17.33 18.80
N PHE A 13 -11.58 -17.42 19.97
CA PHE A 13 -10.40 -16.60 20.30
C PHE A 13 -9.11 -17.03 19.60
N PHE A 14 -9.12 -18.16 18.90
CA PHE A 14 -8.15 -18.44 17.85
C PHE A 14 -8.70 -17.97 16.49
N CYS A 15 -8.88 -16.65 16.36
CA CYS A 15 -8.74 -16.03 15.05
C CYS A 15 -7.36 -16.49 14.54
N ALA A 16 -7.28 -16.89 13.28
CA ALA A 16 -6.06 -17.10 12.51
C ALA A 16 -4.99 -16.01 12.79
N PRO A 17 -3.76 -16.03 12.24
CA PRO A 17 -2.93 -14.83 12.22
C PRO A 17 -3.64 -13.73 11.41
N CYS A 18 -4.62 -13.09 12.05
CA CYS A 18 -5.49 -12.09 11.53
C CYS A 18 -4.60 -10.86 11.43
N PRO A 19 -4.46 -10.23 10.25
CA PRO A 19 -3.53 -9.11 10.05
C PRO A 19 -3.79 -7.96 11.04
N LEU A 20 -5.02 -7.87 11.55
CA LEU A 20 -5.43 -6.97 12.64
C LEU A 20 -4.60 -7.15 13.93
N SER A 21 -4.15 -8.37 14.26
CA SER A 21 -3.33 -8.61 15.45
C SER A 21 -1.96 -7.94 15.35
N ARG A 22 -1.39 -7.89 14.15
CA ARG A 22 -0.10 -7.24 13.92
C ARG A 22 -0.25 -5.72 13.86
N LEU A 23 -1.34 -5.23 13.27
CA LEU A 23 -1.68 -3.81 13.30
C LEU A 23 -1.94 -3.32 14.73
N ALA A 24 -2.66 -4.08 15.56
CA ALA A 24 -2.94 -3.71 16.94
C ALA A 24 -1.65 -3.54 17.76
N LEU A 25 -0.66 -4.42 17.57
CA LEU A 25 0.65 -4.29 18.20
C LEU A 25 1.34 -2.98 17.79
N TYR A 26 1.33 -2.66 16.50
CA TYR A 26 1.92 -1.42 15.98
C TYR A 26 1.19 -0.15 16.48
N VAL A 27 -0.14 -0.20 16.62
CA VAL A 27 -0.93 0.91 17.18
C VAL A 27 -0.62 1.09 18.67
N TYR A 28 -0.52 0.00 19.42
CA TYR A 28 -0.13 0.06 20.83
C TYR A 28 1.27 0.65 21.01
N GLU A 29 2.25 0.15 20.25
CA GLU A 29 3.62 0.67 20.25
C GLU A 29 3.65 2.16 19.91
N TYR A 30 2.89 2.59 18.90
CA TYR A 30 2.75 3.99 18.55
C TYR A 30 2.17 4.83 19.69
N LEU A 31 1.09 4.37 20.34
CA LEU A 31 0.49 5.07 21.48
C LEU A 31 1.49 5.24 22.64
N LEU A 32 2.37 4.25 22.87
CA LEU A 32 3.43 4.38 23.86
C LEU A 32 4.47 5.43 23.46
N HIS A 33 4.95 5.38 22.21
CA HIS A 33 5.98 6.29 21.71
C HIS A 33 5.54 7.76 21.67
N VAL A 34 4.26 8.04 21.37
CA VAL A 34 3.71 9.41 21.42
C VAL A 34 3.33 9.88 22.83
N GLY A 35 3.57 9.06 23.87
CA GLY A 35 3.28 9.39 25.26
C GLY A 35 1.82 9.18 25.69
N ALA A 36 0.97 8.59 24.85
CA ALA A 36 -0.45 8.33 25.12
C ALA A 36 -0.67 7.04 25.93
N GLN A 37 -0.02 6.92 27.09
CA GLN A 37 0.01 5.71 27.92
C GLN A 37 -1.40 5.23 28.35
N LYS A 38 -2.29 6.15 28.74
CA LYS A 38 -3.66 5.81 29.16
C LYS A 38 -4.45 5.21 28.00
N SER A 39 -4.37 5.82 26.82
CA SER A 39 -5.01 5.32 25.61
C SER A 39 -4.44 3.97 25.18
N ALA A 40 -3.13 3.76 25.31
CA ALA A 40 -2.49 2.48 25.02
C ALA A 40 -3.05 1.36 25.90
N GLN A 41 -3.21 1.62 27.20
CA GLN A 41 -3.77 0.65 28.15
C GLN A 41 -5.26 0.37 27.90
N THR A 42 -6.06 1.42 27.68
CA THR A 42 -7.48 1.25 27.33
C THR A 42 -7.64 0.45 26.03
N PHE A 43 -6.84 0.73 25.01
CA PHE A 43 -6.86 0.02 23.74
C PHE A 43 -6.62 -1.49 23.90
N LEU A 44 -5.61 -1.90 24.69
CA LEU A 44 -5.37 -3.33 24.97
C LEU A 44 -6.53 -3.98 25.72
N SER A 45 -7.15 -3.25 26.66
CA SER A 45 -8.30 -3.76 27.42
C SER A 45 -9.53 -3.97 26.55
N GLU A 46 -9.78 -3.08 25.59
CA GLU A 46 -10.94 -3.15 24.69
C GLU A 46 -10.81 -4.32 23.71
N ILE A 47 -9.62 -4.53 23.14
CA ILE A 47 -9.39 -5.65 22.22
C ILE A 47 -9.09 -6.97 22.94
N ARG A 48 -9.13 -6.97 24.29
CA ARG A 48 -8.81 -8.10 25.16
C ARG A 48 -7.49 -8.77 24.75
N TRP A 49 -6.44 -7.95 24.64
CA TRP A 49 -5.13 -8.43 24.23
C TRP A 49 -4.46 -9.23 25.35
N GLU A 50 -4.24 -10.52 25.14
CA GLU A 50 -3.70 -11.44 26.16
C GLU A 50 -2.26 -11.92 25.88
N LYS A 51 -1.62 -11.40 24.82
CA LYS A 51 -0.28 -11.84 24.39
C LYS A 51 0.81 -10.87 24.86
N ASN A 52 1.99 -11.41 25.21
CA ASN A 52 3.17 -10.61 25.54
C ASN A 52 3.54 -9.68 24.36
N ILE A 53 3.82 -8.42 24.67
CA ILE A 53 4.20 -7.40 23.69
C ILE A 53 5.70 -7.15 23.82
N THR A 54 6.47 -7.59 22.82
CA THR A 54 7.86 -7.19 22.67
C THR A 54 7.91 -5.87 21.91
N LEU A 55 8.31 -4.79 22.59
CA LEU A 55 8.44 -3.46 21.99
C LEU A 55 9.74 -3.38 21.17
N GLY A 56 9.67 -2.81 19.97
CA GLY A 56 10.85 -2.48 19.16
C GLY A 56 11.54 -1.20 19.62
N GLU A 57 12.63 -0.83 18.93
CA GLU A 57 13.32 0.45 19.17
C GLU A 57 12.48 1.65 18.69
N PRO A 58 12.44 2.77 19.44
CA PRO A 58 11.81 4.01 18.99
C PRO A 58 12.53 4.57 17.75
N PRO A 59 11.81 5.17 16.77
CA PRO A 59 10.45 5.74 16.80
C PRO A 59 9.30 4.75 16.51
N GLY A 60 9.59 3.44 16.44
CA GLY A 60 8.60 2.40 16.15
C GLY A 60 8.25 2.25 14.67
N PHE A 61 7.69 1.09 14.31
CA PHE A 61 7.44 0.73 12.91
C PHE A 61 6.34 1.57 12.27
N LEU A 62 5.22 1.77 12.99
CA LEU A 62 4.05 2.46 12.45
C LEU A 62 4.36 3.91 12.06
N HIS A 63 5.10 4.62 12.92
CA HIS A 63 5.45 6.01 12.68
C HIS A 63 6.35 6.14 11.46
N SER A 64 7.42 5.33 11.39
CA SER A 64 8.36 5.33 10.27
C SER A 64 7.67 5.03 8.94
N TRP A 65 6.81 4.00 8.90
CA TRP A 65 6.07 3.64 7.70
C TRP A 65 5.03 4.70 7.32
N TRP A 66 4.33 5.27 8.30
CA TRP A 66 3.34 6.33 8.08
C TRP A 66 3.99 7.61 7.52
N CYS A 67 5.16 8.00 8.02
CA CYS A 67 5.92 9.13 7.48
C CYS A 67 6.24 8.92 5.98
N VAL A 68 6.75 7.76 5.60
CA VAL A 68 7.04 7.43 4.19
C VAL A 68 5.76 7.42 3.35
N PHE A 69 4.69 6.81 3.86
CA PHE A 69 3.41 6.77 3.16
C PHE A 69 2.85 8.17 2.91
N TRP A 70 2.83 9.00 3.95
CA TRP A 70 2.35 10.38 3.86
C TRP A 70 3.20 11.22 2.90
N ASP A 71 4.50 11.02 2.91
CA ASP A 71 5.45 11.70 2.03
C ASP A 71 5.21 11.35 0.55
N LEU A 72 5.02 10.06 0.22
CA LEU A 72 4.61 9.61 -1.11
C LEU A 72 3.22 10.15 -1.49
N TYR A 73 2.27 10.12 -0.56
CA TYR A 73 0.92 10.64 -0.80
C TYR A 73 0.94 12.14 -1.11
N CYS A 74 1.75 12.94 -0.42
CA CYS A 74 1.93 14.36 -0.69
C CYS A 74 2.68 14.61 -2.00
N ALA A 75 3.64 13.75 -2.37
CA ALA A 75 4.35 13.84 -3.65
C ALA A 75 3.47 13.47 -4.88
N ALA A 76 2.27 12.95 -4.67
CA ALA A 76 1.35 12.61 -5.76
C ALA A 76 1.04 13.86 -6.64
N PRO A 77 0.99 13.70 -7.98
CA PRO A 77 0.88 14.84 -8.91
C PRO A 77 -0.31 15.76 -8.65
N GLU A 78 -1.45 15.22 -8.17
CA GLU A 78 -2.65 16.02 -7.88
C GLU A 78 -2.54 16.88 -6.62
N ARG A 79 -1.55 16.63 -5.75
CA ARG A 79 -1.49 17.16 -4.37
C ARG A 79 -0.20 17.88 -4.04
N ARG A 80 0.89 17.65 -4.81
CA ARG A 80 2.23 18.15 -4.51
C ARG A 80 2.39 19.68 -4.42
N ASP A 81 1.46 20.45 -4.98
CA ASP A 81 1.53 21.92 -4.91
C ASP A 81 1.03 22.49 -3.56
N THR A 82 0.44 21.65 -2.70
CA THR A 82 -0.20 22.06 -1.43
C THR A 82 0.38 21.42 -0.17
N CYS A 83 1.28 20.43 -0.30
CA CYS A 83 1.89 19.73 0.83
C CYS A 83 3.41 19.61 0.63
N GLU A 84 4.20 19.86 1.68
CA GLU A 84 5.64 19.60 1.66
C GLU A 84 5.92 18.09 1.57
N HIS A 85 6.89 17.70 0.74
CA HIS A 85 7.30 16.32 0.53
C HIS A 85 8.81 16.22 0.26
N SER A 86 9.41 15.05 0.45
CA SER A 86 10.82 14.79 0.19
C SER A 86 11.15 14.75 -1.31
N SER A 87 12.42 14.94 -1.63
CA SER A 87 12.95 14.79 -2.99
C SER A 87 12.86 13.35 -3.51
N GLU A 88 12.98 12.38 -2.60
CA GLU A 88 12.96 10.95 -2.86
C GLU A 88 11.56 10.50 -3.26
N ALA A 89 10.54 10.94 -2.53
CA ALA A 89 9.14 10.66 -2.84
C ALA A 89 8.73 11.26 -4.20
N LYS A 90 9.16 12.49 -4.48
CA LYS A 90 8.94 13.13 -5.79
C LYS A 90 9.54 12.32 -6.94
N ALA A 91 10.78 11.86 -6.79
CA ALA A 91 11.45 11.07 -7.82
C ALA A 91 10.69 9.77 -8.14
N PHE A 92 10.15 9.08 -7.13
CA PHE A 92 9.40 7.84 -7.33
C PHE A 92 8.15 8.03 -8.22
N HIS A 93 7.40 9.12 -8.01
CA HIS A 93 6.24 9.46 -8.84
C HIS A 93 6.64 9.97 -10.23
N ASP A 94 7.70 10.77 -10.34
CA ASP A 94 8.17 11.27 -11.62
C ASP A 94 8.71 10.12 -12.51
N TYR A 95 9.40 9.12 -11.95
CA TYR A 95 9.79 7.91 -12.70
C TYR A 95 8.59 7.07 -13.15
N SER A 96 7.59 6.91 -12.28
CA SER A 96 6.37 6.18 -12.61
C SER A 96 5.55 6.88 -13.71
N ALA A 97 5.55 8.21 -13.72
CA ALA A 97 4.90 9.01 -14.76
C ALA A 97 5.71 9.08 -16.06
N ALA A 98 7.05 9.02 -15.97
CA ALA A 98 7.96 9.00 -17.13
C ALA A 98 8.04 7.63 -17.81
N ALA A 99 7.57 6.56 -17.15
CA ALA A 99 7.33 5.26 -17.76
C ALA A 99 6.12 5.35 -18.71
N ALA A 100 6.30 6.06 -19.82
CA ALA A 100 5.37 6.04 -20.94
C ALA A 100 5.07 4.58 -21.34
N PRO A 101 3.84 4.23 -21.76
CA PRO A 101 3.64 2.98 -22.49
C PRO A 101 4.61 2.98 -23.67
N SER A 102 5.40 1.92 -23.82
CA SER A 102 6.44 1.81 -24.85
C SER A 102 5.98 2.39 -26.19
N PRO A 103 6.77 3.24 -26.87
CA PRO A 103 6.39 3.88 -28.13
C PRO A 103 6.35 2.91 -29.34
N VAL A 104 6.28 1.59 -29.10
CA VAL A 104 6.44 0.55 -30.13
C VAL A 104 5.19 0.30 -30.99
N LEU A 105 4.07 1.01 -30.78
CA LEU A 105 2.91 0.85 -31.66
C LEU A 105 2.07 2.12 -31.86
N GLY A 106 2.71 3.28 -32.01
CA GLY A 106 2.00 4.58 -32.14
C GLY A 106 2.18 5.34 -33.46
N ASN A 107 3.20 5.05 -34.26
CA ASN A 107 3.65 6.00 -35.31
C ASN A 107 3.67 5.44 -36.75
N ILE A 108 2.68 4.66 -37.16
CA ILE A 108 2.47 4.44 -38.60
C ILE A 108 1.47 5.50 -39.09
N PRO A 109 1.92 6.53 -39.84
CA PRO A 109 0.99 7.45 -40.49
C PRO A 109 0.08 6.66 -41.45
N PRO A 110 -1.20 7.05 -41.63
CA PRO A 110 -2.20 6.24 -42.35
C PRO A 110 -1.86 5.92 -43.82
N ASN A 111 -0.84 6.54 -44.40
CA ASN A 111 -0.54 6.46 -45.84
C ASN A 111 0.54 5.44 -46.22
N ASP A 112 1.24 4.79 -45.28
CA ASP A 112 2.34 3.86 -45.59
C ASP A 112 1.95 2.36 -45.56
N TRP A 113 0.66 2.05 -45.49
CA TRP A 113 0.18 0.65 -45.52
C TRP A 113 0.38 -0.04 -46.88
N ASP A 114 0.52 0.73 -47.96
CA ASP A 114 0.69 0.19 -49.31
C ASP A 114 2.15 -0.08 -49.72
N ALA A 115 3.15 0.39 -48.94
CA ALA A 115 4.58 0.18 -49.26
C ALA A 115 5.16 -1.15 -48.72
N ARG A 116 4.42 -1.89 -47.88
CA ARG A 116 4.84 -3.19 -47.34
C ARG A 116 4.06 -4.38 -47.90
N ARG A 117 3.49 -4.29 -49.11
CA ARG A 117 3.12 -5.53 -49.80
C ARG A 117 4.40 -6.20 -50.29
N PRO A 118 4.69 -7.45 -49.90
CA PRO A 118 5.76 -8.20 -50.52
C PRO A 118 5.43 -8.33 -52.00
N HIS A 119 6.26 -7.75 -52.87
CA HIS A 119 6.18 -8.07 -54.29
C HIS A 119 6.47 -9.56 -54.45
N PRO A 120 5.63 -10.35 -55.17
CA PRO A 120 6.01 -11.70 -55.52
C PRO A 120 7.30 -11.64 -56.33
N ALA A 121 8.32 -12.35 -55.87
CA ALA A 121 9.62 -12.43 -56.54
C ALA A 121 9.42 -12.84 -58.00
N ARG A 122 9.72 -11.94 -58.94
CA ARG A 122 9.88 -12.29 -60.36
C ARG A 122 11.13 -13.14 -60.49
N PHE A 123 10.97 -14.46 -60.60
CA PHE A 123 12.01 -15.34 -61.11
C PHE A 123 12.26 -14.99 -62.58
N LEU A 124 13.46 -14.49 -62.88
CA LEU A 124 14.01 -14.42 -64.23
C LEU A 124 14.91 -15.65 -64.42
N SER A 125 14.45 -16.59 -65.24
CA SER A 125 15.19 -17.27 -66.32
C SER A 125 14.38 -18.45 -66.85
#